data_AF-A0AAJ6NZR5-F1
#
_entry.id   AF-A0AAJ6NZR5-F1
#
_cell.length_a   1.000
_cell.length_b   1.000
_cell.length_c   1.000
_cell.angle_alpha   90.00
_cell.angle_beta   90.00
_cell.angle_gamma   90.00
#
_symmetry.space_group_name_H-M   'P 1'
#
loop_
_entity.id
_entity.type
_entity.pdbx_description
1 polymer ?
#
loop_
_entity_poly.entity_id
_entity_poly.type
_entity_poly.pdbx_seq_one_letter_code
_entity_poly.pdbx_strand_id
1 'polypeptide(L)'
;MKKEKYVIPKYEIIDELFEELEQWGLRGDPCLWKTLRERFKYSSISNTEEFYSFLIDTFKEKTGGEPTKDKNYYVKEFNFGGMSGGGISSNFWIEKGFPLLIKRYNQLSNRK
;
A
#
# COMPACT_ATOMS: atom_id res chain seq x y z
N MET A 1 -10.94 27.99 -19.46
CA MET A 1 -9.66 27.24 -19.59
C MET A 1 -9.70 26.07 -18.62
N LYS A 2 -9.72 24.83 -19.12
CA LYS A 2 -9.58 23.64 -18.27
C LYS A 2 -8.11 23.62 -17.82
N LYS A 3 -7.86 23.72 -16.50
CA LYS A 3 -6.52 23.50 -15.97
C LYS A 3 -6.18 22.05 -16.25
N GLU A 4 -5.27 21.81 -17.18
CA GLU A 4 -4.65 20.51 -17.38
C GLU A 4 -4.02 20.15 -16.03
N LYS A 5 -4.60 19.17 -15.33
CA LYS A 5 -4.03 18.69 -14.06
C LYS A 5 -2.69 18.07 -14.45
N TYR A 6 -1.60 18.71 -14.05
CA TYR A 6 -0.28 18.12 -14.18
C TYR A 6 -0.30 16.77 -13.45
N VAL A 7 -0.28 15.68 -14.21
CA VAL A 7 -0.20 14.33 -13.66
C VAL A 7 1.28 14.10 -13.44
N ILE A 8 1.74 14.22 -12.20
CA ILE A 8 3.13 13.91 -11.88
C ILE A 8 3.40 12.48 -12.34
N PRO A 9 4.43 12.26 -13.17
CA PRO A 9 4.70 10.93 -13.68
C PRO A 9 4.97 9.96 -12.52
N LYS A 10 4.29 8.82 -12.52
CA LYS A 10 4.32 7.86 -11.39
C LYS A 10 5.73 7.44 -10.97
N TYR A 11 6.65 7.37 -11.92
CA TYR A 11 8.04 7.01 -11.68
C TYR A 11 8.79 8.04 -10.83
N GLU A 12 8.37 9.31 -10.80
CA GLU A 12 9.02 10.35 -10.00
C GLU A 12 8.60 10.32 -8.53
N ILE A 13 7.40 9.79 -8.23
CA ILE A 13 6.86 9.79 -6.87
C ILE A 13 6.92 8.42 -6.19
N ILE A 14 7.19 7.34 -6.93
CA ILE A 14 7.06 5.96 -6.42
C ILE A 14 8.00 5.68 -5.24
N ASP A 15 9.22 6.20 -5.29
CA ASP A 15 10.22 5.96 -4.25
C ASP A 15 9.87 6.70 -2.95
N GLU A 16 9.36 7.92 -3.06
CA GLU A 16 8.90 8.67 -1.89
C GLU A 16 7.56 8.15 -1.34
N LEU A 17 6.64 7.75 -2.23
CA LEU A 17 5.35 7.18 -1.85
C LEU A 17 5.55 5.89 -1.04
N PHE A 18 6.42 5.01 -1.51
CA PHE A 18 6.69 3.70 -0.93
C PHE A 18 8.02 3.64 -0.16
N GLU A 19 8.52 4.77 0.33
CA GLU A 19 9.69 4.82 1.20
C GLU A 19 9.51 3.85 2.38
N GLU A 20 10.53 3.01 2.59
CA GLU A 20 10.53 1.91 3.56
C GLU A 20 10.28 2.39 4.99
N LEU A 21 9.62 1.53 5.78
CA LEU A 21 9.32 1.81 7.18
C LEU A 21 10.30 1.09 8.10
N GLU A 22 10.66 1.75 9.19
CA GLU A 22 11.49 1.16 10.25
C GLU A 22 10.74 0.08 11.05
N GLN A 23 9.41 0.15 11.09
CA GLN A 23 8.56 -0.70 11.93
C GLN A 23 7.33 -1.22 11.18
N TRP A 24 7.11 -2.53 11.33
CA TRP A 24 6.04 -3.31 10.70
C TRP A 24 5.23 -4.06 11.76
N GLY A 25 4.00 -4.48 11.43
CA GLY A 25 3.18 -5.29 12.33
C GLY A 25 3.66 -6.74 12.41
N LEU A 26 3.74 -7.40 11.25
CA LEU A 26 4.16 -8.79 11.07
C LEU A 26 5.11 -8.91 9.87
N ARG A 27 5.79 -10.07 9.73
CA ARG A 27 6.86 -10.27 8.74
C ARG A 27 6.36 -10.34 7.29
N GLY A 28 5.06 -10.51 7.06
CA GLY A 28 4.47 -10.40 5.74
C GLY A 28 4.16 -8.96 5.31
N ASP A 29 4.04 -8.00 6.25
CA ASP A 29 3.66 -6.62 5.92
C ASP A 29 4.66 -5.93 4.96
N PRO A 30 5.99 -6.07 5.13
CA PRO A 30 6.95 -5.57 4.13
C PRO A 30 6.75 -6.17 2.74
N CYS A 31 6.28 -7.42 2.65
CA CYS A 31 6.05 -8.09 1.36
C CYS A 31 4.79 -7.53 0.67
N LEU A 32 3.73 -7.27 1.44
CA LEU A 32 2.54 -6.60 0.91
C LEU A 32 2.84 -5.16 0.51
N TRP A 33 3.67 -4.44 1.27
CA TRP A 33 4.16 -3.10 0.89
C TRP A 33 4.87 -3.10 -0.47
N LYS A 34 5.82 -4.02 -0.67
CA LYS A 34 6.51 -4.18 -1.96
C LYS A 34 5.54 -4.56 -3.08
N THR A 35 4.56 -5.41 -2.79
CA THR A 35 3.51 -5.79 -3.75
C THR A 35 2.69 -4.57 -4.20
N LEU A 36 2.30 -3.71 -3.25
CA LEU A 36 1.60 -2.45 -3.55
C LEU A 36 2.46 -1.53 -4.42
N ARG A 37 3.75 -1.37 -4.09
CA ARG A 37 4.70 -0.57 -4.88
C ARG A 37 4.78 -1.07 -6.33
N GLU A 38 5.03 -2.36 -6.52
CA GLU A 38 5.19 -2.93 -7.87
C GLU A 38 3.90 -2.88 -8.70
N ARG A 39 2.73 -3.12 -8.08
CA ARG A 39 1.46 -2.98 -8.78
C ARG A 39 1.13 -1.53 -9.10
N PHE A 40 1.44 -0.60 -8.20
CA PHE A 40 1.19 0.82 -8.40
C PHE A 40 1.94 1.36 -9.62
N LYS A 41 3.19 0.90 -9.84
CA LYS A 41 4.04 1.26 -10.99
C LYS A 41 3.34 1.14 -12.34
N TYR A 42 2.52 0.11 -12.52
CA TYR A 42 1.82 -0.19 -13.78
C TYR A 42 0.32 0.14 -13.74
N SER A 43 -0.16 0.74 -12.65
CA SER A 43 -1.58 1.10 -12.51
C SER A 43 -1.97 2.31 -13.36
N SER A 44 -3.26 2.51 -13.61
CA SER A 44 -3.83 3.74 -14.21
C SER A 44 -4.43 4.72 -13.19
N ILE A 45 -4.18 4.49 -11.89
CA ILE A 45 -4.66 5.33 -10.78
C ILE A 45 -4.29 6.80 -10.99
N SER A 46 -5.28 7.68 -10.87
CA SER A 46 -5.20 9.11 -11.20
C SER A 46 -5.68 10.02 -10.07
N ASN A 47 -6.35 9.47 -9.06
CA ASN A 47 -6.91 10.21 -7.93
C ASN A 47 -6.88 9.38 -6.64
N THR A 48 -7.17 10.04 -5.52
CA THR A 48 -7.06 9.46 -4.18
C THR A 48 -8.09 8.37 -3.91
N GLU A 49 -9.29 8.46 -4.49
CA GLU A 49 -10.33 7.43 -4.35
C GLU A 49 -9.92 6.13 -5.05
N GLU A 50 -9.41 6.24 -6.29
CA GLU A 50 -8.83 5.10 -7.02
C GLU A 50 -7.63 4.51 -6.27
N PHE A 51 -6.79 5.35 -5.66
CA PHE A 51 -5.66 4.89 -4.87
C PHE A 51 -6.14 4.12 -3.63
N TYR A 52 -7.14 4.64 -2.92
CA TYR A 52 -7.73 3.94 -1.77
C TYR A 52 -8.29 2.57 -2.16
N SER A 53 -9.11 2.51 -3.21
CA SER A 53 -9.66 1.24 -3.72
C SER A 53 -8.54 0.26 -4.09
N PHE A 54 -7.50 0.74 -4.77
CA PHE A 54 -6.32 -0.07 -5.09
C PHE A 54 -5.63 -0.68 -3.86
N LEU A 55 -5.49 0.06 -2.77
CA LEU A 55 -4.91 -0.43 -1.53
C LEU A 55 -5.75 -1.57 -0.93
N ILE A 56 -7.07 -1.35 -0.84
CA ILE A 56 -8.02 -2.31 -0.26
C ILE A 56 -8.14 -3.57 -1.13
N ASP A 57 -8.23 -3.41 -2.45
CA ASP A 57 -8.36 -4.53 -3.39
C ASP A 57 -7.08 -5.37 -3.41
N THR A 58 -5.90 -4.74 -3.40
CA THR A 58 -4.62 -5.47 -3.33
C THR A 58 -4.50 -6.24 -2.02
N PHE A 59 -4.92 -5.65 -0.90
CA PHE A 59 -4.96 -6.35 0.39
C PHE A 59 -5.90 -7.56 0.33
N LYS A 60 -7.13 -7.38 -0.14
CA LYS A 60 -8.13 -8.45 -0.28
C LYS A 60 -7.62 -9.58 -1.16
N GLU A 61 -7.06 -9.25 -2.31
CA GLU A 61 -6.53 -10.24 -3.26
C GLU A 61 -5.42 -11.08 -2.62
N LYS A 62 -4.49 -10.45 -1.89
CA LYS A 62 -3.38 -11.17 -1.27
C LYS A 62 -3.74 -11.93 -0.01
N THR A 63 -4.69 -11.43 0.79
CA THR A 63 -5.04 -12.00 2.09
C THR A 63 -6.29 -12.88 2.07
N GLY A 64 -7.12 -12.78 1.03
CA GLY A 64 -8.43 -13.42 0.95
C GLY A 64 -9.52 -12.75 1.78
N GLY A 65 -9.28 -11.57 2.37
CA GLY A 65 -10.28 -10.87 3.19
C GLY A 65 -10.04 -9.38 3.34
N GLU A 66 -10.99 -8.68 3.94
CA GLU A 66 -10.89 -7.23 4.17
C GLU A 66 -9.94 -6.92 5.34
N PRO A 67 -9.26 -5.76 5.36
CA PRO A 67 -8.60 -5.31 6.57
C PRO A 67 -9.65 -5.17 7.69
N THR A 68 -9.55 -6.00 8.74
CA THR A 68 -10.50 -6.01 9.87
C THR A 68 -9.73 -5.85 11.16
N LYS A 69 -10.20 -4.98 12.06
CA LYS A 69 -9.57 -4.76 13.35
C LYS A 69 -9.41 -6.08 14.12
N ASP A 70 -8.26 -6.25 14.76
CA ASP A 70 -7.86 -7.40 15.58
C ASP A 70 -7.80 -8.73 14.83
N LYS A 71 -7.77 -8.68 13.49
CA LYS A 71 -7.58 -9.84 12.62
C LYS A 71 -6.19 -9.82 11.99
N ASN A 72 -5.56 -10.98 11.96
CA ASN A 72 -4.34 -11.20 11.19
C ASN A 72 -4.65 -12.21 10.08
N TYR A 73 -3.96 -12.04 8.95
CA TYR A 73 -4.04 -12.94 7.81
C TYR A 73 -2.73 -13.68 7.63
N TYR A 74 -2.78 -14.81 6.92
CA TYR A 74 -1.60 -15.55 6.53
C TYR A 74 -1.54 -15.67 5.01
N VAL A 75 -0.45 -15.23 4.43
CA VAL A 75 -0.18 -15.30 3.00
C VAL A 75 1.03 -16.20 2.78
N LYS A 76 0.80 -17.40 2.23
CA LYS A 76 1.84 -18.41 2.04
C LYS A 76 3.00 -17.89 1.18
N GLU A 77 2.72 -17.10 0.15
CA GLU A 77 3.73 -16.48 -0.74
C GLU A 77 4.70 -15.56 0.02
N PHE A 78 4.29 -15.00 1.15
CA PHE A 78 5.10 -14.09 1.97
C PHE A 78 5.83 -14.82 3.11
N ASN A 79 5.71 -16.15 3.18
CA ASN A 79 6.36 -16.95 4.21
C ASN A 79 7.74 -17.43 3.74
N PHE A 80 8.77 -16.74 4.20
CA PHE A 80 10.18 -17.11 4.01
C PHE A 80 10.79 -17.81 5.25
N GLY A 81 9.96 -18.30 6.19
CA GLY A 81 10.36 -19.01 7.40
C GLY A 81 10.16 -18.24 8.72
N GLY A 82 10.19 -18.99 9.83
CA GLY A 82 10.04 -18.48 11.21
C GLY A 82 8.59 -18.40 11.71
N MET A 83 8.42 -18.21 13.04
CA MET A 83 7.12 -18.26 13.75
C MET A 83 6.07 -17.24 13.29
N SER A 84 6.44 -16.25 12.46
CA SER A 84 5.51 -15.25 11.92
C SER A 84 5.72 -14.98 10.43
N GLY A 85 6.42 -15.87 9.73
CA GLY A 85 6.59 -15.75 8.27
C GLY A 85 5.23 -15.73 7.57
N GLY A 86 5.03 -14.81 6.64
CA GLY A 86 3.78 -14.67 5.88
C GLY A 86 2.59 -14.08 6.64
N GLY A 87 2.74 -13.73 7.92
CA GLY A 87 1.68 -13.05 8.67
C GLY A 87 1.49 -11.60 8.22
N ILE A 88 0.23 -11.17 8.06
CA ILE A 88 -0.19 -9.81 7.73
C ILE A 88 -1.03 -9.26 8.87
N SER A 89 -0.68 -8.07 9.37
CA SER A 89 -1.40 -7.44 10.49
C SER A 89 -2.43 -6.44 10.00
N SER A 90 -3.73 -6.72 10.13
CA SER A 90 -4.74 -5.74 9.72
C SER A 90 -4.69 -4.47 10.57
N ASN A 91 -4.38 -4.56 11.86
CA ASN A 91 -4.23 -3.38 12.71
C ASN A 91 -3.15 -2.44 12.17
N PHE A 92 -2.00 -2.98 11.77
CA PHE A 92 -0.95 -2.17 11.14
C PHE A 92 -1.46 -1.46 9.87
N TRP A 93 -2.15 -2.18 8.98
CA TRP A 93 -2.62 -1.59 7.72
C TRP A 93 -3.72 -0.54 7.91
N ILE A 94 -4.65 -0.77 8.84
CA ILE A 94 -5.74 0.16 9.16
C ILE A 94 -5.21 1.41 9.85
N GLU A 95 -4.31 1.26 10.81
CA GLU A 95 -3.89 2.36 11.71
C GLU A 95 -2.69 3.14 11.19
N LYS A 96 -1.81 2.50 10.40
CA LYS A 96 -0.53 3.09 9.97
C LYS A 96 -0.29 2.98 8.47
N GLY A 97 -0.34 1.77 7.91
CA GLY A 97 0.04 1.48 6.52
C GLY A 97 -0.76 2.28 5.49
N PHE A 98 -2.08 2.07 5.42
CA PHE A 98 -2.92 2.79 4.46
C PHE A 98 -3.02 4.29 4.74
N PRO A 99 -3.24 4.76 5.99
CA PRO A 99 -3.25 6.20 6.26
C PRO A 99 -1.97 6.92 5.82
N LEU A 100 -0.80 6.30 6.02
CA LEU A 100 0.48 6.85 5.58
C LEU A 100 0.56 6.95 4.05
N LEU A 101 0.25 5.86 3.34
CA LEU A 101 0.30 5.84 1.88
C LEU A 101 -0.66 6.87 1.27
N ILE A 102 -1.88 6.98 1.79
CA ILE A 102 -2.87 7.97 1.32
C ILE A 102 -2.37 9.39 1.56
N LYS A 103 -1.80 9.67 2.74
CA LYS A 103 -1.21 10.96 3.06
C LYS A 103 -0.08 11.32 2.10
N ARG A 104 0.88 10.40 1.89
CA ARG A 104 2.00 10.58 0.95
C ARG A 104 1.49 10.82 -0.47
N TYR A 105 0.54 10.00 -0.94
CA TYR A 105 -0.05 10.17 -2.28
C TYR A 105 -0.68 11.56 -2.45
N ASN A 106 -1.50 12.00 -1.51
CA ASN A 106 -2.10 13.33 -1.54
C ASN A 106 -1.05 14.45 -1.53
N GLN A 107 0.00 14.34 -0.72
CA GLN A 107 1.06 15.35 -0.67
C GLN A 107 1.82 15.42 -1.99
N LEU A 108 2.15 14.25 -2.56
CA LEU A 108 2.90 14.13 -3.81
C LEU A 108 2.06 14.64 -4.97
N SER A 109 0.80 14.20 -5.13
CA SER A 109 -0.10 14.64 -6.20
C SER A 109 -0.42 16.14 -6.20
N ASN A 110 -0.15 16.85 -5.10
CA ASN A 110 -0.37 18.30 -4.97
C ASN A 110 0.92 19.12 -5.12
N ARG A 111 2.07 18.50 -5.39
CA ARG A 111 3.31 19.24 -5.70
C ARG A 111 3.13 19.97 -7.02
N LYS A 112 3.36 21.28 -6.98
CA LYS A 112 3.34 22.18 -8.14
C LYS A 112 4.72 22.29 -8.75
#